data_AF-A0A1G6LCN9-F1
#
_entry.id   AF-A0A1G6LCN9-F1
#
_cell.length_a   1.000
_cell.length_b   1.000
_cell.length_c   1.000
_cell.angle_alpha   90.00
_cell.angle_beta   90.00
_cell.angle_gamma   90.00
#
_symmetry.space_group_name_H-M   'P 1'
#
loop_
_entity.id
_entity.type
_entity.pdbx_description
1 polymer ?
#
loop_
_entity_poly.entity_id
_entity_poly.type
_entity_poly.pdbx_seq_one_letter_code
_entity_poly.pdbx_strand_id
1 'polypeptide(L)'
;MKTFTHFFMTAVLFTTLALAGSCRKDKESAAPPSPVLGTWKGSVTGKGDPIPIRFDILDNGTVIAQAQSAQFSGTWKLTANDFEAGFVVESIKATAKGTLSEGKNKITGTWLENNNGKITEQQLTLSKN
;
A
#
# COMPACT_ATOMS: atom_id res chain seq x y z
N MET A 1 54.59 27.47 28.42
CA MET A 1 53.83 27.37 27.14
C MET A 1 52.36 27.17 27.44
N LYS A 2 51.51 27.79 26.63
CA LYS A 2 50.04 27.92 26.69
C LYS A 2 49.53 29.15 27.45
N THR A 3 48.69 29.86 26.73
CA THR A 3 48.53 31.30 26.63
C THR A 3 47.16 31.68 27.17
N PHE A 4 47.13 32.87 27.75
CA PHE A 4 45.97 33.65 28.18
C PHE A 4 44.86 33.66 27.12
N THR A 5 43.60 33.42 27.52
CA THR A 5 42.44 33.98 26.82
C THR A 5 41.33 34.24 27.85
N HIS A 6 41.21 35.51 28.21
CA HIS A 6 40.03 36.11 28.82
C HIS A 6 39.68 37.29 27.93
N PHE A 7 38.58 37.19 27.19
CA PHE A 7 37.85 38.31 26.61
C PHE A 7 36.52 37.75 26.14
N PHE A 8 35.42 38.10 26.79
CA PHE A 8 34.21 38.51 26.07
C PHE A 8 33.35 39.33 27.04
N MET A 9 33.60 40.63 27.00
CA MET A 9 32.81 41.67 27.65
C MET A 9 31.93 42.28 26.56
N THR A 10 30.68 42.57 26.93
CA THR A 10 29.72 43.49 26.28
C THR A 10 29.29 43.15 24.85
N ALA A 11 28.07 43.40 24.38
CA ALA A 11 26.77 43.89 24.83
C ALA A 11 25.93 43.93 23.52
N VAL A 12 24.70 44.48 23.54
CA VAL A 12 23.90 44.90 22.36
C VAL A 12 23.10 43.73 21.73
N LEU A 13 21.78 43.74 21.58
CA LEU A 13 20.74 44.74 21.81
C LEU A 13 19.36 44.04 21.87
N PHE A 14 18.43 44.81 22.43
CA PHE A 14 16.99 44.66 22.63
C PHE A 14 16.12 44.03 21.51
N THR A 15 15.18 43.21 21.98
CA THR A 15 13.75 43.10 21.63
C THR A 15 13.31 43.09 20.16
N THR A 16 12.54 42.05 19.79
CA THR A 16 11.09 42.20 19.54
C THR A 16 10.38 40.84 19.58
N LEU A 17 9.27 40.82 20.32
CA LEU A 17 8.24 39.79 20.35
C LEU A 17 7.53 39.75 18.98
N ALA A 18 7.43 38.58 18.37
CA ALA A 18 6.44 38.31 17.33
C ALA A 18 5.74 36.98 17.67
N LEU A 19 4.46 37.07 18.04
CA LEU A 19 3.54 35.94 18.01
C LEU A 19 3.42 35.46 16.56
N ALA A 20 4.19 34.45 16.19
CA ALA A 20 3.86 33.64 15.04
C ALA A 20 2.80 32.64 15.50
N GLY A 21 1.53 32.95 15.22
CA GLY A 21 0.47 31.97 15.16
C GLY A 21 0.88 30.90 14.15
N SER A 22 1.49 29.83 14.65
CA SER A 22 1.93 28.71 13.84
C SER A 22 0.66 28.03 13.33
N CYS A 23 0.39 28.20 12.04
CA CYS A 23 -0.59 27.42 11.31
C CYS A 23 -0.40 25.93 11.66
N ARG A 24 -1.25 25.38 12.54
CA ARG A 24 -1.44 23.94 12.64
C ARG A 24 -2.07 23.51 11.34
N LYS A 25 -1.21 23.21 10.38
CA LYS A 25 -1.55 22.61 9.09
C LYS A 25 -1.20 21.13 9.13
N ASP A 26 -1.47 20.46 10.24
CA ASP A 26 -1.54 19.01 10.27
C ASP A 26 -2.99 18.63 9.95
N LYS A 27 -3.45 19.04 8.76
CA LYS A 27 -4.38 18.17 8.05
C LYS A 27 -3.51 16.99 7.68
N GLU A 28 -3.77 15.86 8.32
CA GLU A 28 -3.65 14.52 7.75
C GLU A 28 -3.32 14.66 6.27
N SER A 29 -2.06 14.38 5.91
CA SER A 29 -1.69 14.23 4.52
C SER A 29 -2.44 12.99 4.05
N ALA A 30 -3.72 13.17 3.72
CA ALA A 30 -4.54 12.16 3.06
C ALA A 30 -3.75 11.85 1.81
N ALA A 31 -3.03 10.73 1.84
CA ALA A 31 -2.35 10.22 0.67
C ALA A 31 -3.39 10.26 -0.45
N PRO A 32 -3.06 10.80 -1.63
CA PRO A 32 -4.00 10.83 -2.74
C PRO A 32 -4.61 9.43 -2.89
N PRO A 33 -5.93 9.30 -3.09
CA PRO A 33 -6.57 8.00 -3.24
C PRO A 33 -5.78 7.22 -4.28
N SER A 34 -5.18 6.11 -3.84
CA SER A 34 -4.25 5.33 -4.65
C SER A 34 -4.92 4.97 -5.98
N PRO A 35 -4.24 5.01 -7.13
CA PRO A 35 -4.86 4.75 -8.44
C PRO A 35 -5.53 3.37 -8.54
N VAL A 36 -5.22 2.49 -7.59
CA VAL A 36 -5.71 1.12 -7.51
C VAL A 36 -7.08 0.97 -6.84
N LEU A 37 -7.62 2.01 -6.19
CA LEU A 37 -8.93 1.92 -5.55
C LEU A 37 -10.06 1.58 -6.54
N GLY A 38 -11.02 0.80 -6.07
CA GLY A 38 -12.21 0.41 -6.81
C GLY A 38 -12.38 -1.10 -7.00
N THR A 39 -13.34 -1.46 -7.85
CA THR A 39 -13.62 -2.85 -8.20
C THR A 39 -12.81 -3.28 -9.41
N TRP A 40 -12.19 -4.45 -9.28
CA TRP A 40 -11.40 -5.11 -10.31
C TRP A 40 -11.96 -6.49 -10.57
N LYS A 41 -11.97 -6.92 -11.82
CA LYS A 41 -12.41 -8.25 -12.23
C LYS A 41 -11.33 -8.93 -13.05
N GLY A 42 -11.22 -10.23 -12.93
CA GLY A 42 -10.39 -11.01 -13.83
C GLY A 42 -10.33 -12.46 -13.42
N SER A 43 -9.15 -13.06 -13.51
CA SER A 43 -9.01 -14.50 -13.30
C SER A 43 -7.70 -14.88 -12.63
N VAL A 44 -7.75 -16.00 -11.92
CA VAL A 44 -6.59 -16.77 -11.51
C VAL A 44 -6.50 -18.01 -12.41
N THR A 45 -5.38 -18.17 -13.12
CA THR A 45 -5.18 -19.24 -14.10
C THR A 45 -4.00 -20.12 -13.69
N GLY A 46 -4.25 -21.42 -13.51
CA GLY A 46 -3.25 -22.43 -13.17
C GLY A 46 -3.24 -23.58 -14.18
N LYS A 47 -3.14 -24.82 -13.69
CA LYS A 47 -3.20 -26.03 -14.54
C LYS A 47 -4.63 -26.45 -14.95
N GLY A 48 -5.66 -25.81 -14.40
CA GLY A 48 -7.07 -26.07 -14.71
C GLY A 48 -7.74 -24.87 -15.35
N ASP A 49 -9.07 -24.89 -15.40
CA ASP A 49 -9.87 -23.80 -15.94
C ASP A 49 -9.61 -22.49 -15.16
N PRO A 50 -9.59 -21.34 -15.86
CA PRO A 50 -9.47 -20.04 -15.21
C PRO A 50 -10.58 -19.84 -14.18
N ILE A 51 -10.19 -19.43 -12.98
CA ILE A 51 -11.13 -19.13 -11.88
C ILE A 51 -11.44 -17.63 -11.93
N PRO A 52 -12.70 -17.21 -12.15
CA PRO A 52 -13.07 -15.80 -12.09
C PRO A 52 -12.91 -15.27 -10.67
N ILE A 53 -12.34 -14.07 -10.56
CA ILE A 53 -12.12 -13.39 -9.28
C ILE A 53 -12.46 -11.90 -9.38
N ARG A 54 -12.99 -11.34 -8.30
CA ARG A 54 -13.26 -9.92 -8.13
C ARG A 54 -12.51 -9.39 -6.93
N PHE A 55 -11.84 -8.25 -7.07
CA PHE A 55 -11.17 -7.55 -5.98
C PHE A 55 -11.86 -6.20 -5.76
N ASP A 56 -12.27 -5.93 -4.53
CA ASP A 56 -12.57 -4.58 -4.08
C ASP A 56 -11.41 -4.05 -3.27
N ILE A 57 -10.77 -3.00 -3.78
CA ILE A 57 -9.62 -2.38 -3.14
C ILE A 57 -10.09 -1.06 -2.55
N LEU A 58 -10.08 -0.98 -1.21
CA LEU A 58 -10.68 0.08 -0.42
C LEU A 58 -9.61 1.05 0.10
N ASP A 59 -10.02 2.30 0.31
CA ASP A 59 -9.16 3.40 0.77
C ASP A 59 -8.59 3.20 2.18
N ASN A 60 -9.29 2.43 3.02
CA ASN A 60 -8.89 2.06 4.37
C ASN A 60 -7.80 0.96 4.43
N GLY A 61 -7.17 0.61 3.30
CA GLY A 61 -6.13 -0.43 3.22
C GLY A 61 -6.66 -1.87 3.17
N THR A 62 -7.99 -2.04 3.12
CA THR A 62 -8.63 -3.36 3.00
C THR A 62 -8.79 -3.76 1.54
N VAL A 63 -8.62 -5.05 1.26
CA VAL A 63 -8.97 -5.66 -0.02
C VAL A 63 -9.90 -6.84 0.22
N ILE A 64 -10.97 -6.94 -0.57
CA ILE A 64 -11.90 -8.06 -0.54
C ILE A 64 -11.79 -8.80 -1.86
N ALA A 65 -11.36 -10.05 -1.81
CA ALA A 65 -11.37 -10.95 -2.95
C ALA A 65 -12.60 -11.86 -2.90
N GLN A 66 -13.30 -11.99 -4.02
CA GLN A 66 -14.43 -12.91 -4.19
C GLN A 66 -14.13 -13.83 -5.36
N ALA A 67 -14.11 -15.14 -5.10
CA ALA A 67 -13.90 -16.18 -6.10
C ALA A 67 -15.00 -17.24 -5.95
N GLN A 68 -15.85 -17.37 -6.97
CA GLN A 68 -17.00 -18.27 -6.96
C GLN A 68 -17.87 -18.09 -5.70
N SER A 69 -17.88 -19.08 -4.80
CA SER A 69 -18.63 -19.10 -3.54
C SER A 69 -17.83 -18.68 -2.30
N ALA A 70 -16.57 -18.27 -2.47
CA ALA A 70 -15.68 -17.88 -1.39
C ALA A 70 -15.39 -16.37 -1.40
N GLN A 71 -15.31 -15.79 -0.20
CA GLN A 71 -14.91 -14.41 0.03
C GLN A 71 -13.75 -14.36 1.02
N PHE A 72 -12.73 -13.58 0.69
CA PHE A 72 -11.53 -13.39 1.48
C PHE A 72 -11.33 -11.89 1.73
N SER A 73 -11.00 -11.53 2.96
CA SER A 73 -10.59 -10.16 3.28
C SER A 73 -9.11 -10.13 3.65
N GLY A 74 -8.45 -9.04 3.30
CA GLY A 74 -7.03 -8.91 3.44
C GLY A 74 -6.58 -7.45 3.48
N THR A 75 -5.27 -7.27 3.50
CA THR A 75 -4.64 -5.96 3.41
C THR A 75 -3.88 -5.85 2.10
N TRP A 76 -3.85 -4.66 1.52
CA TRP A 76 -3.11 -4.40 0.30
C TRP A 76 -2.11 -3.26 0.46
N LYS A 77 -1.14 -3.21 -0.44
CA LYS A 77 -0.20 -2.12 -0.61
C LYS A 77 0.11 -1.93 -2.09
N LEU A 78 0.45 -0.70 -2.45
CA LEU A 78 0.95 -0.34 -3.77
C LEU A 78 2.24 0.48 -3.57
N THR A 79 3.37 -0.03 -4.06
CA THR A 79 4.65 0.68 -4.04
C THR A 79 5.07 0.95 -5.48
N ALA A 80 5.07 2.21 -5.89
CA ALA A 80 5.15 2.59 -7.31
C ALA A 80 4.04 1.88 -8.11
N ASN A 81 4.39 0.84 -8.88
CA ASN A 81 3.44 0.03 -9.65
C ASN A 81 3.27 -1.38 -9.08
N ASP A 82 4.01 -1.75 -8.04
CA ASP A 82 3.97 -3.09 -7.45
C ASP A 82 2.80 -3.20 -6.47
N PHE A 83 1.78 -3.93 -6.89
CA PHE A 83 0.61 -4.29 -6.10
C PHE A 83 0.87 -5.59 -5.34
N GLU A 84 0.57 -5.58 -4.05
CA GLU A 84 0.56 -6.79 -3.24
C GLU A 84 -0.65 -6.79 -2.31
N ALA A 85 -1.33 -7.93 -2.24
CA ALA A 85 -2.46 -8.16 -1.35
C ALA A 85 -2.32 -9.52 -0.65
N GLY A 86 -2.47 -9.53 0.67
CA GLY A 86 -2.37 -10.74 1.50
C GLY A 86 -3.72 -11.09 2.12
N PHE A 87 -4.09 -12.37 2.05
CA PHE A 87 -5.34 -12.91 2.58
C PHE A 87 -5.05 -14.09 3.50
N VAL A 88 -5.80 -14.20 4.59
CA VAL A 88 -5.71 -15.33 5.52
C VAL A 88 -7.12 -15.82 5.84
N VAL A 89 -7.39 -17.08 5.54
CA VAL A 89 -8.64 -17.75 5.91
C VAL A 89 -8.28 -19.09 6.52
N GLU A 90 -8.63 -19.26 7.81
CA GLU A 90 -8.22 -20.40 8.61
C GLU A 90 -6.69 -20.62 8.54
N SER A 91 -6.26 -21.78 8.02
CA SER A 91 -4.84 -22.12 7.85
C SER A 91 -4.30 -21.82 6.43
N ILE A 92 -5.14 -21.31 5.54
CA ILE A 92 -4.77 -20.96 4.16
C ILE A 92 -4.31 -19.50 4.12
N LYS A 93 -3.12 -19.28 3.56
CA LYS A 93 -2.60 -17.94 3.28
C LYS A 93 -2.51 -17.77 1.77
N ALA A 94 -3.13 -16.72 1.25
CA ALA A 94 -3.01 -16.36 -0.16
C ALA A 94 -2.31 -15.00 -0.32
N THR A 95 -1.56 -14.82 -1.39
CA THR A 95 -0.91 -13.56 -1.72
C THR A 95 -1.05 -13.28 -3.21
N ALA A 96 -1.71 -12.18 -3.55
CA ALA A 96 -1.70 -11.63 -4.88
C ALA A 96 -0.50 -10.68 -5.01
N LYS A 97 0.36 -10.89 -6.00
CA LYS A 97 1.41 -9.95 -6.40
C LYS A 97 1.17 -9.56 -7.85
N GLY A 98 1.38 -8.30 -8.20
CA GLY A 98 1.28 -7.91 -9.60
C GLY A 98 1.75 -6.51 -9.85
N THR A 99 1.82 -6.16 -11.12
CA THR A 99 2.22 -4.84 -11.58
C THR A 99 1.00 -4.12 -12.16
N LEU A 100 0.72 -2.93 -11.64
CA LEU A 100 -0.28 -2.02 -12.18
C LEU A 100 0.23 -1.43 -13.50
N SER A 101 -0.58 -1.50 -14.56
CA SER A 101 -0.27 -0.92 -15.85
C SER A 101 -0.16 0.61 -15.78
N GLU A 102 0.59 1.22 -16.70
CA GLU A 102 0.66 2.69 -16.83
C GLU A 102 -0.72 3.32 -17.02
N GLY A 103 -1.61 2.63 -17.75
CA GLY A 103 -3.02 3.02 -17.94
C GLY A 103 -3.89 2.86 -16.69
N LYS A 104 -3.34 2.36 -15.57
CA LYS A 104 -4.01 2.19 -14.26
C LYS A 104 -5.32 1.41 -14.33
N ASN A 105 -5.44 0.52 -15.31
CA ASN A 105 -6.65 -0.23 -15.63
C ASN A 105 -6.43 -1.73 -15.69
N LYS A 106 -5.19 -2.21 -15.51
CA LYS A 106 -4.84 -3.62 -15.53
C LYS A 106 -3.80 -3.93 -14.45
N ILE A 107 -3.94 -5.05 -13.76
CA ILE A 107 -2.91 -5.62 -12.88
C ILE A 107 -2.62 -7.03 -13.39
N THR A 108 -1.34 -7.36 -13.58
CA THR A 108 -0.91 -8.71 -13.96
C THR A 108 0.17 -9.19 -13.02
N GLY A 109 0.11 -10.45 -12.64
CA GLY A 109 1.15 -11.05 -11.81
C GLY A 109 0.78 -12.46 -11.38
N THR A 110 0.96 -12.76 -10.10
CA THR A 110 0.83 -14.10 -9.53
C THR A 110 -0.11 -14.13 -8.34
N TRP A 111 -0.83 -15.24 -8.21
CA TRP A 111 -1.61 -15.63 -7.04
C TRP A 111 -0.89 -16.82 -6.40
N LEU A 112 -0.42 -16.63 -5.17
CA LEU A 112 0.30 -17.63 -4.39
C LEU A 112 -0.60 -18.13 -3.28
N GLU A 113 -0.91 -19.42 -3.24
CA GLU A 113 -1.62 -20.05 -2.15
C GLU A 113 -0.68 -20.97 -1.36
N ASN A 114 -0.64 -20.78 -0.06
CA ASN A 114 0.01 -21.68 0.87
C ASN A 114 -1.07 -22.40 1.70
N ASN A 115 -1.23 -23.68 1.43
CA ASN A 115 -2.06 -24.58 2.23
C ASN A 115 -1.13 -25.49 3.05
N ASN A 116 -0.89 -25.11 4.31
CA ASN A 116 -0.10 -25.89 5.27
C ASN A 116 1.27 -26.35 4.74
N GLY A 117 1.99 -25.47 4.05
CA GLY A 117 3.33 -25.73 3.49
C GLY A 117 3.32 -26.16 2.01
N LYS A 118 2.16 -26.52 1.45
CA LYS A 118 2.03 -26.76 0.01
C LYS A 118 1.76 -25.43 -0.69
N ILE A 119 2.75 -24.95 -1.44
CA ILE A 119 2.67 -23.70 -2.20
C ILE A 119 2.20 -23.99 -3.63
N THR A 120 1.17 -23.26 -4.07
CA THR A 120 0.69 -23.24 -5.45
C THR A 120 0.82 -21.82 -5.98
N GLU A 121 1.40 -21.68 -7.18
CA GLU A 121 1.50 -20.41 -7.88
C GLU A 121 0.65 -20.45 -9.15
N GLN A 122 -0.13 -19.40 -9.37
CA GLN A 122 -1.04 -19.26 -10.50
C GLN A 122 -0.90 -17.86 -11.09
N GLN A 123 -1.22 -17.69 -12.36
CA GLN A 123 -1.24 -16.37 -12.99
C GLN A 123 -2.46 -15.58 -12.51
N LEU A 124 -2.25 -14.33 -12.13
CA LEU A 124 -3.32 -13.37 -11.81
C LEU A 124 -3.42 -12.34 -12.94
N THR A 125 -4.63 -12.06 -13.39
CA THR A 125 -4.92 -10.92 -14.25
C THR A 125 -6.19 -10.25 -13.76
N LEU A 126 -6.12 -8.94 -13.56
CA LEU A 126 -7.24 -8.09 -13.14
C LEU A 126 -7.36 -6.91 -14.08
N SER A 127 -8.59 -6.50 -14.36
CA SER A 127 -8.93 -5.30 -15.11
C SER A 127 -9.91 -4.46 -14.29
N LYS A 128 -9.73 -3.15 -14.33
CA LYS A 128 -10.60 -2.21 -13.62
C LYS A 128 -11.98 -2.24 -14.26
N ASN A 129 -13.02 -2.39 -13.44
CA ASN A 129 -14.42 -2.40 -13.88
C ASN A 129 -15.00 -1.00 -13.98
#